data_AF-G4U0N5-F1
#
_entry.id   AF-G4U0N5-F1
#
_cell.length_a   1.000
_cell.length_b   1.000
_cell.length_c   1.000
_cell.angle_alpha   90.00
_cell.angle_beta   90.00
_cell.angle_gamma   90.00
#
_symmetry.space_group_name_H-M   'P 1'
#
loop_
_entity.id
_entity.type
_entity.pdbx_description
1 polymer ?
#
loop_
_entity_poly.entity_id
_entity_poly.type
_entity_poly.pdbx_seq_one_letter_code
_entity_poly.pdbx_strand_id
1 'polypeptide(L)'
;FERFLREGVTSVGTIYGPLTFGRLPVTLLKETDDPQSPILVASGTLLPPSTSRIIAKRILLTGHPIKIHKRNVTVRYMFFNPADVAYFKPVQLSTKYGRTGHIIESLGTHGYFKAHFDGNVTQMDTVCLALYKRVYPKWAKEWSASANKDGGDEMEE
;
A
#
# COMPACT_ATOMS: atom_id res chain seq x y z
N PHE A 1 1.66 5.82 -2.77
CA PHE A 1 2.69 4.90 -2.24
C PHE A 1 2.78 3.71 -3.16
N GLU A 2 3.92 3.52 -3.80
CA GLU A 2 4.22 2.33 -4.60
C GLU A 2 5.09 1.40 -3.75
N ARG A 3 4.79 0.11 -3.74
CA ARG A 3 5.55 -0.88 -2.95
C ARG A 3 6.92 -1.17 -3.57
N PHE A 4 7.01 -1.06 -4.89
CA PHE A 4 8.17 -1.39 -5.69
C PHE A 4 8.39 -0.29 -6.73
N LEU A 5 9.65 -0.08 -7.10
CA LEU A 5 10.01 0.78 -8.22
C LEU A 5 9.52 0.12 -9.51
N ARG A 6 8.89 0.89 -10.40
CA ARG A 6 8.43 0.38 -11.70
C ARG A 6 9.45 0.68 -12.77
N GLU A 7 9.69 -0.28 -13.65
CA GLU A 7 10.54 -0.10 -14.81
C GLU A 7 9.90 0.88 -15.80
N GLY A 8 10.73 1.71 -16.45
CA GLY A 8 10.30 2.65 -17.49
C GLY A 8 9.49 3.86 -17.00
N VAL A 9 9.26 4.02 -15.70
CA VAL A 9 8.51 5.15 -15.13
C VAL A 9 9.37 5.91 -14.14
N THR A 10 9.30 7.24 -14.18
CA THR A 10 9.93 8.09 -13.18
C THR A 10 9.11 8.08 -11.89
N SER A 11 9.62 7.43 -10.84
CA SER A 11 9.01 7.45 -9.50
C SER A 11 9.66 8.52 -8.61
N VAL A 12 8.94 8.98 -7.59
CA VAL A 12 9.49 9.93 -6.61
C VAL A 12 9.72 9.25 -5.26
N GLY A 13 10.97 9.28 -4.79
CA GLY A 13 11.35 8.93 -3.43
C GLY A 13 11.15 10.11 -2.47
N THR A 14 10.73 9.83 -1.24
CA THR A 14 10.67 10.84 -0.16
C THR A 14 11.37 10.27 1.05
N ILE A 15 12.35 10.99 1.55
CA ILE A 15 13.21 10.58 2.66
C ILE A 15 13.34 11.72 3.66
N TYR A 16 13.73 11.39 4.89
CA TYR A 16 14.27 12.39 5.81
C TYR A 16 15.77 12.50 5.59
N GLY A 17 16.27 13.73 5.50
CA GLY A 17 17.68 14.02 5.24
C GLY A 17 17.96 15.52 5.33
N PRO A 18 19.24 15.91 5.24
CA PRO A 18 19.64 17.31 5.30
C PRO A 18 19.02 18.11 4.16
N LEU A 19 18.62 19.35 4.47
CA LEU A 19 18.04 20.27 3.51
C LEU A 19 19.12 20.68 2.50
N THR A 20 18.87 20.44 1.21
CA THR A 20 19.73 20.91 0.13
C THR A 20 18.97 21.90 -0.74
N PHE A 21 19.65 22.95 -1.19
CA PHE A 21 19.08 23.98 -2.05
C PHE A 21 19.44 23.74 -3.51
N GLY A 22 18.49 23.95 -4.41
CA GLY A 22 18.69 23.81 -5.86
C GLY A 22 18.31 22.45 -6.42
N ARG A 23 18.51 22.28 -7.74
CA ARG A 23 18.25 21.03 -8.48
C ARG A 23 19.55 20.25 -8.60
N LEU A 24 19.82 19.37 -7.65
CA LEU A 24 21.03 18.55 -7.64
C LEU A 24 20.75 17.17 -8.26
N PRO A 25 21.70 16.59 -9.03
CA PRO A 25 21.60 15.20 -9.44
C PRO A 25 21.73 14.29 -8.20
N VAL A 26 20.92 13.23 -8.15
CA VAL A 26 20.91 12.25 -7.06
C VAL A 26 21.08 10.86 -7.65
N THR A 27 21.96 10.08 -7.04
CA THR A 27 22.23 8.69 -7.41
C THR A 27 21.87 7.78 -6.23
N LEU A 28 21.09 6.75 -6.48
CA LEU A 28 20.72 5.73 -5.50
C LEU A 28 21.55 4.47 -5.77
N LEU A 29 22.39 4.12 -4.81
CA LEU A 29 23.24 2.94 -4.85
C LEU A 29 22.71 1.90 -3.85
N LYS A 30 22.83 0.62 -4.21
CA LYS A 30 22.59 -0.51 -3.31
C LYS A 30 23.92 -1.13 -2.93
N GLU A 31 24.08 -1.38 -1.64
CA GLU A 31 25.24 -2.09 -1.08
C GLU A 31 25.24 -3.56 -1.51
N THR A 32 26.43 -4.06 -1.80
CA THR A 32 26.76 -5.45 -2.11
C THR A 32 27.75 -5.94 -1.05
N ASP A 33 27.97 -7.25 -0.95
CA ASP A 33 28.94 -7.85 -0.01
C ASP A 33 30.35 -7.25 -0.16
N ASP A 34 30.71 -6.83 -1.37
CA ASP A 34 31.91 -6.05 -1.67
C ASP A 34 31.63 -4.54 -1.56
N PRO A 35 32.24 -3.81 -0.59
CA PRO A 35 32.01 -2.37 -0.42
C PRO A 35 32.50 -1.51 -1.60
N GLN A 36 33.35 -2.07 -2.47
CA GLN A 36 33.93 -1.38 -3.62
C GLN A 36 33.08 -1.54 -4.89
N SER A 37 32.04 -2.38 -4.88
CA SER A 37 31.16 -2.61 -6.04
C SER A 37 29.67 -2.37 -5.73
N PRO A 38 29.29 -1.12 -5.36
CA PRO A 38 27.89 -0.78 -5.18
C PRO A 38 27.14 -0.85 -6.52
N ILE A 39 25.91 -1.35 -6.48
CA ILE A 39 25.05 -1.46 -7.67
C ILE A 39 24.26 -0.18 -7.83
N LEU A 40 24.34 0.44 -9.01
CA LEU A 40 23.49 1.58 -9.36
C LEU A 40 22.03 1.13 -9.54
N VAL A 41 21.14 1.62 -8.67
CA VAL A 41 19.71 1.28 -8.72
C VAL A 41 18.93 2.32 -9.51
N ALA A 42 19.20 3.60 -9.26
CA ALA A 42 18.48 4.69 -9.90
C ALA A 42 19.32 5.97 -9.94
N SER A 43 19.08 6.80 -10.95
CA SER A 43 19.61 8.15 -11.06
C SER A 43 18.46 9.12 -11.30
N GLY A 44 18.56 10.33 -10.76
CA GLY A 44 17.50 11.32 -10.83
C GLY A 44 17.94 12.69 -10.38
N THR A 45 16.97 13.54 -10.06
CA THR A 45 17.20 14.90 -9.58
C THR A 45 16.42 15.15 -8.31
N LEU A 46 16.97 15.99 -7.44
CA LEU A 46 16.32 16.41 -6.20
C LEU A 46 15.20 17.40 -6.51
N LEU A 47 14.01 17.10 -6.01
CA LEU A 47 12.86 18.00 -6.07
C LEU A 47 12.92 19.00 -4.90
N PRO A 48 12.28 20.18 -5.03
CA PRO A 48 12.23 21.15 -3.94
C PRO A 48 11.77 20.51 -2.63
N PRO A 49 12.47 20.77 -1.51
CA PRO A 49 12.14 20.17 -0.23
C PRO A 49 10.74 20.63 0.21
N SER A 50 9.86 19.67 0.48
CA SER A 50 8.47 19.93 0.81
C SER A 50 7.98 18.98 1.89
N THR A 51 7.42 19.53 2.97
CA THR A 51 6.76 18.78 4.05
C THR A 51 5.26 18.56 3.79
N SER A 52 4.69 19.23 2.78
CA SER A 52 3.26 19.15 2.46
C SER A 52 2.88 17.91 1.63
N ARG A 53 3.87 17.19 1.08
CA ARG A 53 3.61 15.98 0.29
C ARG A 53 3.13 14.83 1.16
N ILE A 54 1.88 14.40 0.95
CA ILE A 54 1.28 13.27 1.67
C ILE A 54 1.46 11.98 0.87
N ILE A 55 2.00 10.95 1.53
CA ILE A 55 2.11 9.60 0.98
C ILE A 55 1.02 8.73 1.59
N ALA A 56 0.02 8.35 0.80
CA ALA A 56 -1.01 7.41 1.20
C ALA A 56 -0.72 6.00 0.68
N LYS A 57 -0.70 5.02 1.59
CA LYS A 57 -0.64 3.58 1.29
C LYS A 57 -2.05 3.04 1.12
N ARG A 58 -2.33 2.48 -0.05
CA ARG A 58 -3.57 1.78 -0.36
C ARG A 58 -3.52 0.35 0.18
N ILE A 59 -4.58 -0.06 0.88
CA ILE A 59 -4.87 -1.42 1.31
C ILE A 59 -6.19 -1.80 0.65
N LEU A 60 -6.23 -2.95 -0.02
CA LEU A 60 -7.43 -3.39 -0.74
C LEU A 60 -7.90 -4.70 -0.10
N LEU A 61 -9.09 -4.66 0.49
CA LEU A 61 -9.76 -5.84 1.02
C LEU A 61 -10.62 -6.43 -0.09
N THR A 62 -10.50 -7.73 -0.31
CA THR A 62 -11.20 -8.45 -1.37
C THR A 62 -12.30 -9.33 -0.79
N GLY A 63 -13.44 -9.38 -1.47
CA GLY A 63 -14.57 -10.22 -1.13
C GLY A 63 -15.15 -10.87 -2.37
N HIS A 64 -15.74 -12.05 -2.19
CA HIS A 64 -16.34 -12.81 -3.27
C HIS A 64 -17.87 -12.74 -3.19
N PRO A 65 -18.58 -12.40 -4.27
CA PRO A 65 -20.04 -12.46 -4.31
C PRO A 65 -20.53 -13.92 -4.26
N ILE A 66 -21.45 -14.26 -3.35
CA ILE A 66 -22.08 -15.59 -3.31
C ILE A 66 -23.43 -15.57 -4.01
N LYS A 67 -24.34 -14.72 -3.53
CA LYS A 67 -25.74 -14.67 -3.96
C LYS A 67 -26.00 -13.30 -4.55
N ILE A 68 -26.48 -13.25 -5.78
CA ILE A 68 -26.78 -12.02 -6.50
C ILE A 68 -28.27 -11.98 -6.77
N HIS A 69 -28.92 -10.90 -6.33
CA HIS A 69 -30.33 -10.63 -6.59
C HIS A 69 -30.49 -9.22 -7.13
N LYS A 70 -30.61 -9.12 -8.47
CA LYS A 70 -30.61 -7.84 -9.21
C LYS A 70 -29.38 -7.00 -8.84
N ARG A 71 -29.56 -5.97 -8.00
CA ARG A 71 -28.50 -5.05 -7.52
C ARG A 71 -28.02 -5.35 -6.09
N ASN A 72 -28.70 -6.24 -5.38
CA ASN A 72 -28.34 -6.66 -4.03
C ASN A 72 -27.46 -7.91 -4.10
N VAL A 73 -26.28 -7.85 -3.49
CA VAL A 73 -25.28 -8.91 -3.54
C VAL A 73 -24.88 -9.29 -2.13
N THR A 74 -24.84 -10.59 -1.84
CA THR A 74 -24.25 -11.11 -0.60
C THR A 74 -22.77 -11.42 -0.83
N VAL A 75 -21.89 -10.84 -0.03
CA VAL A 75 -20.43 -10.96 -0.17
C VAL A 75 -19.85 -11.76 1.01
N ARG A 76 -18.83 -12.59 0.73
CA ARG A 76 -18.06 -13.33 1.73
C ARG A 76 -16.55 -13.10 1.62
N TYR A 77 -15.83 -13.53 2.66
CA TYR A 77 -14.37 -13.54 2.74
C TYR A 77 -13.70 -12.16 2.71
N MET A 78 -14.46 -11.07 2.81
CA MET A 78 -13.90 -9.74 3.03
C MET A 78 -13.74 -9.43 4.52
N PHE A 79 -14.71 -9.88 5.33
CA PHE A 79 -14.71 -9.75 6.79
C PHE A 79 -15.09 -11.10 7.41
N PHE A 80 -14.73 -11.27 8.69
CA PHE A 80 -15.05 -12.47 9.47
C PHE A 80 -15.92 -12.19 10.70
N ASN A 81 -16.02 -10.94 11.13
CA ASN A 81 -16.87 -10.51 12.25
C ASN A 81 -17.94 -9.51 11.80
N PRO A 82 -19.14 -9.51 12.40
CA PRO A 82 -20.19 -8.52 12.10
C PRO A 82 -19.80 -7.11 12.56
N ALA A 83 -19.00 -6.98 13.61
CA ALA A 83 -18.49 -5.68 14.09
C ALA A 83 -17.64 -4.97 13.02
N ASP A 84 -16.81 -5.73 12.29
CA ASP A 84 -15.98 -5.19 11.22
C ASP A 84 -16.85 -4.68 10.05
N VAL A 85 -17.88 -5.45 9.69
CA VAL A 85 -18.85 -5.04 8.66
C VAL A 85 -19.53 -3.73 9.03
N ALA A 86 -19.96 -3.58 10.29
CA ALA A 86 -20.62 -2.36 10.77
C ALA A 86 -19.65 -1.17 10.77
N TYR A 87 -18.39 -1.38 11.18
CA TYR A 87 -17.36 -0.35 11.20
C TYR A 87 -17.03 0.16 9.78
N PHE A 88 -16.93 -0.73 8.80
CA PHE A 88 -16.61 -0.39 7.41
C PHE A 88 -17.84 -0.06 6.54
N LYS A 89 -19.04 -0.04 7.11
CA LYS A 89 -20.29 0.31 6.42
C LYS A 89 -20.26 1.64 5.63
N PRO A 90 -19.68 2.75 6.13
CA PRO A 90 -19.68 4.01 5.38
C PRO A 90 -18.71 4.02 4.19
N VAL A 91 -17.83 3.02 4.07
CA VAL A 91 -16.84 2.97 2.99
C VAL A 91 -17.50 2.49 1.69
N GLN A 92 -17.18 3.15 0.58
CA GLN A 92 -17.65 2.74 -0.74
C GLN A 92 -16.93 1.46 -1.20
N LEU A 93 -17.73 0.52 -1.73
CA LEU A 93 -17.24 -0.68 -2.40
C LEU A 93 -17.08 -0.40 -3.89
N SER A 94 -16.07 -1.03 -4.48
CA SER A 94 -15.80 -1.05 -5.92
C SER A 94 -15.68 -2.49 -6.38
N THR A 95 -15.93 -2.79 -7.65
CA THR A 95 -15.64 -4.11 -8.21
C THR A 95 -14.58 -4.02 -9.30
N LYS A 96 -13.99 -5.16 -9.66
CA LYS A 96 -12.98 -5.20 -10.73
C LYS A 96 -13.58 -4.80 -12.08
N TYR A 97 -14.86 -5.08 -12.31
CA TYR A 97 -15.60 -4.66 -13.49
C TYR A 97 -16.21 -3.26 -13.39
N GLY A 98 -15.74 -2.43 -12.45
CA GLY A 98 -16.07 -1.01 -12.39
C GLY A 98 -17.44 -0.68 -11.81
N ARG A 99 -18.07 -1.61 -11.09
CA ARG A 99 -19.30 -1.34 -10.34
C ARG A 99 -18.98 -0.68 -9.01
N THR A 100 -19.91 0.15 -8.53
CA THR A 100 -19.77 0.84 -7.24
C THR A 100 -20.96 0.54 -6.35
N GLY A 101 -20.73 0.46 -5.05
CA GLY A 101 -21.76 0.06 -4.11
C GLY A 101 -21.46 0.38 -2.66
N HIS A 102 -22.39 0.02 -1.78
CA HIS A 102 -22.30 0.24 -0.33
C HIS A 102 -22.81 -0.97 0.45
N ILE A 103 -22.32 -1.14 1.67
CA ILE A 103 -22.77 -2.18 2.60
C ILE A 103 -24.13 -1.78 3.18
N ILE A 104 -25.09 -2.70 3.15
CA ILE A 104 -26.43 -2.51 3.72
C ILE A 104 -26.46 -3.01 5.17
N GLU A 105 -26.17 -4.28 5.37
CA GLU A 105 -26.29 -4.98 6.66
C GLU A 105 -25.39 -6.21 6.72
N SER A 106 -24.98 -6.59 7.93
CA SER A 106 -24.31 -7.86 8.20
C SER A 106 -25.31 -9.01 8.23
N LEU A 107 -24.92 -10.17 7.70
CA LEU A 107 -25.69 -11.40 7.70
C LEU A 107 -25.00 -12.42 8.63
N GLY A 108 -25.60 -12.68 9.79
CA GLY A 108 -25.10 -13.66 10.76
C GLY A 108 -23.81 -13.23 11.46
N THR A 109 -23.04 -14.21 11.94
CA THR A 109 -21.87 -14.03 12.81
C THR A 109 -20.51 -14.14 12.11
N HIS A 110 -20.46 -14.63 10.87
CA HIS A 110 -19.22 -14.91 10.14
C HIS A 110 -18.75 -13.78 9.22
N GLY A 111 -19.27 -12.55 9.40
CA GLY A 111 -18.86 -11.39 8.60
C GLY A 111 -19.37 -11.39 7.16
N TYR A 112 -20.38 -12.22 6.84
CA TYR A 112 -21.12 -12.07 5.59
C TYR A 112 -21.92 -10.76 5.65
N PHE A 113 -22.11 -10.13 4.51
CA PHE A 113 -22.90 -8.91 4.44
C PHE A 113 -23.61 -8.78 3.11
N LYS A 114 -24.68 -8.02 3.13
CA LYS A 114 -25.44 -7.62 1.95
C LYS A 114 -24.95 -6.25 1.50
N ALA A 115 -24.66 -6.10 0.23
CA ALA A 115 -24.26 -4.85 -0.41
C ALA A 115 -25.20 -4.51 -1.56
N HIS A 116 -25.42 -3.23 -1.78
CA HIS A 116 -26.16 -2.69 -2.91
C HIS A 116 -25.17 -2.08 -3.91
N PHE A 117 -25.26 -2.48 -5.17
CA PHE A 117 -24.45 -1.93 -6.26
C PHE A 117 -25.31 -1.13 -7.25
N ASP A 118 -24.67 -0.25 -8.00
CA ASP A 118 -25.27 0.54 -9.08
C ASP A 118 -25.87 -0.33 -10.20
N GLY A 119 -25.20 -1.43 -10.53
CA GLY A 119 -25.58 -2.35 -11.60
C GLY A 119 -25.51 -3.83 -11.20
N ASN A 120 -25.78 -4.69 -12.18
CA ASN A 120 -25.69 -6.14 -11.99
C ASN A 120 -24.22 -6.55 -11.87
N VAL A 121 -23.89 -7.26 -10.80
CA VAL A 121 -22.56 -7.83 -10.54
C VAL A 121 -22.56 -9.28 -10.99
N THR A 122 -21.48 -9.74 -11.62
CA THR A 122 -21.32 -11.15 -12.01
C THR A 122 -20.69 -11.96 -10.87
N GLN A 123 -20.93 -13.26 -10.82
CA GLN A 123 -20.36 -14.11 -9.77
C GLN A 123 -18.84 -14.28 -9.87
N MET A 124 -18.27 -14.04 -11.05
CA MET A 124 -16.83 -14.01 -11.30
C MET A 124 -16.17 -12.68 -10.90
N ASP A 125 -16.96 -11.66 -10.59
CA ASP A 125 -16.42 -10.37 -10.16
C ASP A 125 -15.86 -10.47 -8.73
N THR A 126 -14.92 -9.58 -8.41
CA THR A 126 -14.38 -9.46 -7.06
C THR A 126 -14.75 -8.10 -6.51
N VAL A 127 -15.34 -8.10 -5.31
CA VAL A 127 -15.66 -6.88 -4.59
C VAL A 127 -14.42 -6.42 -3.85
N CYS A 128 -14.11 -5.14 -3.95
CA CYS A 128 -12.91 -4.50 -3.48
C CYS A 128 -13.29 -3.31 -2.59
N LEU A 129 -12.75 -3.27 -1.39
CA LEU A 129 -12.84 -2.12 -0.49
C LEU A 129 -11.44 -1.50 -0.36
N ALA A 130 -11.30 -0.26 -0.80
CA ALA A 130 -10.02 0.46 -0.79
C ALA A 130 -9.90 1.34 0.46
N LEU A 131 -8.95 1.00 1.33
CA LEU A 131 -8.57 1.78 2.50
C LEU A 131 -7.24 2.51 2.24
N TYR A 132 -7.07 3.66 2.87
CA TYR A 132 -5.86 4.46 2.76
C TYR A 132 -5.30 4.78 4.15
N LYS A 133 -4.01 4.58 4.33
CA LYS A 133 -3.27 4.98 5.54
C LYS A 133 -2.14 5.91 5.15
N ARG A 134 -1.99 7.02 5.86
CA ARG A 134 -0.82 7.91 5.69
C ARG A 134 0.44 7.18 6.18
N VAL A 135 1.48 7.21 5.36
CA VAL A 135 2.80 6.63 5.66
C VAL A 135 3.81 7.76 5.65
N TYR A 136 4.68 7.75 6.66
CA TYR A 136 5.81 8.65 6.77
C TYR A 136 7.08 7.94 6.31
N PRO A 137 8.06 8.67 5.75
CA PRO A 137 9.40 8.13 5.52
C PRO A 137 10.01 7.57 6.81
N LYS A 138 10.95 6.64 6.67
CA LYS A 138 11.76 6.18 7.80
C LYS A 138 12.93 7.14 8.02
N TRP A 139 13.43 7.22 9.26
CA TRP A 139 14.63 7.98 9.55
C TRP A 139 15.83 7.36 8.83
N ALA A 140 16.61 8.17 8.12
CA ALA A 140 17.83 7.72 7.46
C ALA A 140 18.99 7.65 8.46
N LYS A 141 19.90 6.69 8.25
CA LYS A 141 21.20 6.67 8.91
C LYS A 141 22.24 7.19 7.93
N GLU A 142 23.25 7.89 8.44
CA GLU A 142 24.40 8.27 7.62
C GLU A 142 25.14 7.01 7.17
N TRP A 143 25.58 7.03 5.92
CA TRP A 143 26.37 5.94 5.37
C TRP A 143 27.81 6.04 5.88
N SER A 144 28.32 4.95 6.45
CA SER A 144 29.72 4.83 6.88
C SER A 144 30.33 3.56 6.30
N ALA A 145 31.47 3.70 5.62
CA ALA A 145 32.18 2.59 4.99
C ALA A 145 32.69 1.52 5.98
N SER A 146 32.76 1.84 7.28
CA SER A 146 33.31 0.95 8.32
C SER A 146 32.27 0.11 9.06
N ALA A 147 30.97 0.38 8.89
CA ALA A 147 29.92 -0.23 9.71
C ALA A 147 29.58 -1.70 9.36
N ASN A 148 30.11 -2.23 8.26
CA ASN A 148 29.80 -3.58 7.78
C ASN A 148 30.75 -4.68 8.32
N LYS A 149 31.62 -4.35 9.30
CA LYS A 149 32.53 -5.33 9.95
C LYS A 149 32.01 -5.91 11.27
N ASP A 150 31.03 -5.29 11.92
CA ASP A 150 30.56 -5.70 13.25
C ASP A 150 29.26 -6.52 13.20
N GLY A 151 29.21 -7.50 12.30
CA GLY A 151 28.07 -8.42 12.12
C GLY A 151 28.37 -9.88 12.48
N GLY A 152 29.46 -10.15 13.20
CA GLY A 152 29.85 -11.48 13.64
C GLY A 152 30.11 -11.51 15.15
N ASP A 153 29.39 -12.40 15.84
CA ASP A 153 29.57 -12.85 17.22
C ASP A 153 29.12 -11.91 18.36
N GLU A 154 27.80 -11.80 18.51
CA GLU A 154 27.18 -11.82 19.85
C GLU A 154 26.67 -13.25 20.11
N MET A 155 27.55 -14.14 20.59
CA MET A 155 27.14 -15.31 21.38
C MET A 155 27.26 -14.93 22.85
N GLU A 156 26.20 -15.17 23.62
CA GLU A 156 26.25 -15.12 25.08
C GLU A 156 27.23 -16.19 25.63
N GLU A 157 27.94 -15.77 26.68
CA GLU A 157 28.95 -16.46 27.53
C GLU A 157 30.41 -16.51 27.05
#